data_AF-A0A1Q7WTE2-F1
#
_entry.id   AF-A0A1Q7WTE2-F1
#
_cell.length_a   1.000
_cell.length_b   1.000
_cell.length_c   1.000
_cell.angle_alpha   90.00
_cell.angle_beta   90.00
_cell.angle_gamma   90.00
#
_symmetry.space_group_name_H-M   'P 1'
#
loop_
_entity.id
_entity.type
_entity.pdbx_description
1 polymer ?
#
loop_
_entity_poly.entity_id
_entity_poly.type
_entity_poly.pdbx_seq_one_letter_code
_entity_poly.pdbx_strand_id
1 'polypeptide(L)'
;MRTAIVKRKTKETDIEVSVNLDGSGLCNVATGIGFFDHMLDLLARHSRIDLTVKAIGDLHVDHHHTTEDVGIAFGQAVKQALGAMAGITRYASVHMPMDETLSRVVIDISGRPVLVFKVEFPRDKVGQFDTELVREWFNAFAIKARALRAAVAIDPRAAGEVPSTKGQLGG
;
A
#
# COMPACT_ATOMS: atom_id res chain seq x y z
N MET A 1 -2.92 -19.42 11.02
CA MET A 1 -3.38 -18.08 10.64
C MET A 1 -2.16 -17.16 10.65
N ARG A 2 -1.92 -16.45 9.55
CA ARG A 2 -0.76 -15.58 9.35
C ARG A 2 -1.07 -14.17 9.79
N THR A 3 -0.72 -13.83 11.04
CA THR A 3 -1.06 -12.54 11.66
C THR A 3 0.16 -11.86 12.27
N ALA A 4 0.14 -10.54 12.33
CA ALA A 4 1.13 -9.77 13.08
C ALA A 4 0.59 -8.41 13.51
N ILE A 5 1.16 -7.87 14.60
CA ILE A 5 0.91 -6.51 15.07
C ILE A 5 2.26 -5.82 15.24
N VAL A 6 2.38 -4.62 14.66
CA VAL A 6 3.56 -3.77 14.77
C VAL A 6 3.15 -2.44 15.37
N LYS A 7 3.89 -2.01 16.39
CA LYS A 7 3.81 -0.68 16.96
C LYS A 7 5.12 0.04 16.70
N ARG A 8 5.05 1.25 16.19
CA ARG A 8 6.20 2.09 15.83
C ARG A 8 5.96 3.50 16.30
N LYS A 9 6.90 4.05 17.07
CA LYS A 9 6.83 5.42 17.58
C LYS A 9 8.13 6.15 17.29
N THR A 10 8.04 7.33 16.71
CA THR A 10 9.15 8.28 16.54
C THR A 10 8.76 9.64 17.11
N LYS A 11 9.51 10.69 16.75
CA LYS A 11 9.17 12.07 17.15
C LYS A 11 8.01 12.61 16.30
N GLU A 12 7.90 12.13 15.06
CA GLU A 12 6.97 12.56 14.03
C GLU A 12 5.65 11.78 14.10
N THR A 13 5.70 10.47 14.39
CA THR A 13 4.53 9.59 14.30
C THR A 13 4.41 8.56 15.44
N ASP A 14 3.18 8.14 15.74
CA ASP A 14 2.81 7.00 16.59
C ASP A 14 1.83 6.10 15.82
N ILE A 15 2.28 4.89 15.47
CA ILE A 15 1.61 4.00 14.52
C ILE A 15 1.44 2.60 15.10
N GLU A 16 0.23 2.06 14.95
CA GLU A 16 -0.10 0.66 15.18
C GLU A 16 -0.71 0.06 13.91
N VAL A 17 -0.10 -1.02 13.41
CA VAL A 17 -0.61 -1.79 12.27
C VAL A 17 -0.83 -3.23 12.70
N SER A 18 -2.02 -3.77 12.43
CA SER A 18 -2.36 -5.18 12.58
C SER A 18 -2.75 -5.77 11.23
N VAL A 19 -2.24 -6.96 10.91
CA VAL A 19 -2.54 -7.66 9.67
C VAL A 19 -2.96 -9.11 9.94
N ASN A 20 -3.92 -9.59 9.17
CA ASN A 20 -4.20 -11.01 8.98
C ASN A 20 -4.15 -11.33 7.48
N LEU A 21 -3.11 -12.05 7.04
CA LEU A 21 -2.93 -12.42 5.63
C LEU A 21 -3.91 -13.50 5.16
N ASP A 22 -4.58 -14.19 6.08
CA ASP A 22 -5.61 -15.20 5.80
C ASP A 22 -7.00 -14.64 6.15
N GLY A 23 -7.23 -13.36 5.81
CA GLY A 23 -8.44 -12.62 6.17
C GLY A 23 -9.57 -12.73 5.16
N SER A 24 -10.53 -11.82 5.31
CA SER A 24 -11.66 -11.64 4.41
C SER A 24 -11.69 -10.26 3.73
N GLY A 25 -10.77 -9.37 4.12
CA GLY A 25 -10.69 -7.99 3.62
C GLY A 25 -11.33 -6.98 4.56
N LEU A 26 -11.47 -7.29 5.86
CA LEU A 26 -11.95 -6.35 6.87
C LEU A 26 -10.92 -5.23 7.04
N CYS A 27 -11.39 -3.98 7.02
CA CYS A 27 -10.52 -2.82 7.11
C CYS A 27 -10.98 -1.86 8.22
N ASN A 28 -10.05 -1.45 9.07
CA ASN A 28 -10.25 -0.38 10.05
C ASN A 28 -9.02 0.53 10.07
N VAL A 29 -9.06 1.59 9.27
CA VAL A 29 -7.91 2.46 9.01
C VAL A 29 -8.24 3.88 9.42
N ALA A 30 -7.34 4.49 10.18
CA ALA A 30 -7.38 5.89 10.55
C ALA A 30 -5.95 6.43 10.54
N THR A 31 -5.52 6.98 9.41
CA THR A 31 -4.21 7.67 9.29
C THR A 31 -4.32 9.18 9.49
N GLY A 32 -5.54 9.72 9.41
CA GLY A 32 -5.80 11.16 9.35
C GLY A 32 -5.70 11.73 7.92
N ILE A 33 -5.34 10.91 6.93
CA ILE A 33 -5.22 11.29 5.52
C ILE A 33 -6.28 10.53 4.70
N GLY A 34 -7.41 11.18 4.42
CA GLY A 34 -8.60 10.51 3.87
C GLY A 34 -8.39 9.77 2.55
N PHE A 35 -7.60 10.31 1.62
CA PHE A 35 -7.29 9.60 0.36
C PHE A 35 -6.45 8.34 0.61
N PHE A 36 -5.49 8.42 1.53
CA PHE A 36 -4.62 7.29 1.86
C PHE A 36 -5.39 6.20 2.62
N ASP A 37 -6.29 6.59 3.53
CA ASP A 37 -7.23 5.67 4.20
C ASP A 37 -8.07 4.89 3.16
N HIS A 38 -8.57 5.59 2.14
CA HIS A 38 -9.32 4.96 1.05
C HIS A 38 -8.45 3.96 0.26
N MET A 39 -7.20 4.29 -0.05
CA MET A 39 -6.29 3.38 -0.76
C MET A 39 -5.98 2.11 0.06
N LEU A 40 -5.82 2.23 1.38
CA LEU A 40 -5.60 1.09 2.27
C LEU A 40 -6.86 0.20 2.40
N ASP A 41 -8.06 0.79 2.37
CA ASP A 41 -9.33 0.03 2.30
C ASP A 41 -9.43 -0.79 1.02
N LEU A 42 -9.13 -0.19 -0.14
CA LEU A 42 -9.10 -0.92 -1.41
C LEU A 42 -8.07 -2.05 -1.38
N LEU A 43 -6.88 -1.81 -0.82
CA LEU A 43 -5.84 -2.83 -0.67
C LEU A 43 -6.36 -4.01 0.19
N ALA A 44 -6.93 -3.74 1.36
CA ALA A 44 -7.47 -4.78 2.24
C ALA A 44 -8.55 -5.61 1.54
N ARG A 45 -9.54 -4.93 0.94
CA ARG A 45 -10.67 -5.55 0.24
C ARG A 45 -10.24 -6.46 -0.90
N HIS A 46 -9.33 -6.00 -1.77
CA HIS A 46 -8.93 -6.75 -2.97
C HIS A 46 -7.86 -7.81 -2.71
N SER A 47 -7.07 -7.68 -1.64
CA SER A 47 -6.11 -8.70 -1.23
C SER A 47 -6.69 -9.76 -0.30
N ARG A 48 -7.88 -9.53 0.26
CA ARG A 48 -8.48 -10.31 1.35
C ARG A 48 -7.61 -10.35 2.62
N ILE A 49 -6.80 -9.33 2.83
CA ILE A 49 -6.05 -9.13 4.07
C ILE A 49 -6.95 -8.35 5.02
N ASP A 50 -7.15 -8.84 6.25
CA ASP A 50 -7.74 -7.98 7.27
C ASP A 50 -6.66 -7.01 7.78
N LEU A 51 -6.98 -5.72 7.77
CA LEU A 51 -6.05 -4.63 8.05
C LEU A 51 -6.63 -3.70 9.11
N THR A 52 -5.84 -3.41 10.14
CA THR A 52 -6.09 -2.28 11.04
C THR A 52 -4.89 -1.36 11.04
N VAL A 53 -5.11 -0.06 10.85
CA VAL A 53 -4.07 0.97 10.94
C VAL A 53 -4.58 2.10 11.82
N LYS A 54 -3.80 2.45 12.85
CA LYS A 54 -3.99 3.66 13.63
C LYS A 54 -2.71 4.46 13.51
N ALA A 55 -2.79 5.69 13.01
CA ALA A 55 -1.65 6.59 12.96
C ALA A 55 -2.01 7.95 13.56
N ILE A 56 -1.10 8.47 14.38
CA ILE A 56 -1.07 9.84 14.83
C ILE A 56 0.23 10.42 14.32
N GLY A 57 0.17 11.38 13.40
CA GLY A 57 1.36 12.00 12.82
C GLY A 57 1.28 13.52 12.77
N ASP A 58 2.38 14.12 12.37
CA ASP A 58 2.60 15.56 12.26
C ASP A 58 2.01 16.17 10.96
N LEU A 59 0.73 15.89 10.69
CA LEU A 59 0.02 16.31 9.46
C LEU A 59 -0.02 17.84 9.20
N HIS A 60 0.39 18.65 10.19
CA HIS A 60 0.55 20.09 10.04
C HIS A 60 1.83 20.49 9.29
N VAL A 61 2.81 19.58 9.20
CA VAL A 61 4.02 19.73 8.38
C VAL A 61 3.66 19.36 6.95
N ASP A 62 3.36 18.08 6.71
CA ASP A 62 2.84 17.52 5.46
C ASP A 62 2.32 16.09 5.70
N HIS A 63 2.05 15.34 4.62
CA HIS A 63 1.58 13.95 4.68
C HIS A 63 2.72 12.91 4.61
N HIS A 64 3.98 13.33 4.48
CA HIS A 64 5.11 12.47 4.16
C HIS A 64 5.42 11.48 5.28
N HIS A 65 5.71 11.97 6.48
CA HIS A 65 6.12 11.12 7.61
C HIS A 65 5.05 10.07 7.95
N THR A 66 3.78 10.50 7.99
CA THR A 66 2.66 9.59 8.28
C THR A 66 2.54 8.51 7.22
N THR A 67 2.62 8.87 5.94
CA THR A 67 2.49 7.92 4.83
C THR A 67 3.66 6.93 4.82
N GLU A 68 4.90 7.43 4.91
CA GLU A 68 6.11 6.59 4.93
C GLU A 68 6.07 5.63 6.12
N ASP A 69 5.80 6.13 7.33
CA ASP A 69 5.88 5.34 8.55
C ASP A 69 4.76 4.28 8.65
N VAL A 70 3.58 4.54 8.09
CA VAL A 70 2.55 3.51 7.88
C VAL A 70 3.07 2.44 6.93
N GLY A 71 3.72 2.83 5.83
CA GLY A 71 4.37 1.88 4.90
C GLY A 71 5.43 1.02 5.58
N ILE A 72 6.24 1.61 6.47
CA ILE A 72 7.25 0.90 7.26
C ILE A 72 6.59 -0.12 8.20
N ALA A 73 5.63 0.32 9.01
CA ALA A 73 4.98 -0.52 10.01
C ALA A 73 4.20 -1.66 9.33
N PHE A 74 3.52 -1.38 8.22
CA PHE A 74 2.80 -2.39 7.45
C PHE A 74 3.75 -3.39 6.79
N GLY A 75 4.85 -2.94 6.18
CA GLY A 75 5.87 -3.84 5.64
C GLY A 75 6.42 -4.78 6.73
N GLN A 76 6.74 -4.25 7.91
CA GLN A 76 7.18 -5.07 9.06
C GLN A 76 6.12 -6.10 9.48
N ALA A 77 4.84 -5.70 9.54
CA ALA A 77 3.75 -6.58 9.92
C ALA A 77 3.56 -7.72 8.90
N VAL A 78 3.57 -7.41 7.59
CA VAL A 78 3.50 -8.43 6.53
C VAL A 78 4.68 -9.39 6.62
N LYS A 79 5.90 -8.90 6.84
CA LYS A 79 7.07 -9.76 7.00
C LYS A 79 6.91 -10.74 8.17
N GLN A 80 6.46 -10.23 9.32
CA GLN A 80 6.24 -11.05 10.52
C GLN A 80 5.15 -12.10 10.27
N ALA A 81 4.03 -11.70 9.65
CA ALA A 81 2.93 -12.60 9.34
C ALA A 81 3.30 -13.68 8.30
N LEU A 82 4.20 -13.38 7.37
CA LEU A 82 4.72 -14.36 6.39
C LEU A 82 5.63 -15.44 7.02
N GLY A 83 6.19 -15.19 8.20
CA GLY A 83 7.00 -16.16 8.94
C GLY A 83 8.17 -16.73 8.12
N ALA A 84 8.25 -18.06 8.04
CA ALA A 84 9.30 -18.77 7.31
C ALA A 84 9.18 -18.72 5.78
N MET A 85 8.07 -18.19 5.23
CA MET A 85 7.83 -18.08 3.79
C MET A 85 7.90 -19.42 3.03
N ALA A 86 7.65 -20.54 3.73
CA ALA A 86 7.60 -21.87 3.15
C ALA A 86 6.18 -22.21 2.66
N GLY A 87 6.07 -22.91 1.53
CA GLY A 87 4.78 -23.40 1.02
C GLY A 87 3.85 -22.34 0.42
N ILE A 88 4.35 -21.13 0.16
CA ILE A 88 3.60 -20.04 -0.49
C ILE A 88 3.81 -20.04 -2.01
N THR A 89 2.88 -19.49 -2.77
CA THR A 89 2.99 -19.30 -4.24
C THR A 89 4.22 -18.49 -4.65
N ARG A 90 4.71 -17.62 -3.75
CA ARG A 90 5.90 -16.76 -3.87
C ARG A 90 5.85 -15.69 -4.95
N TYR A 91 5.44 -16.03 -6.17
CA TYR A 91 5.37 -15.15 -7.32
C TYR A 91 3.93 -14.87 -7.71
N ALA A 92 3.64 -13.62 -8.06
CA ALA A 92 2.34 -13.24 -8.60
C ALA A 92 2.46 -12.04 -9.54
N SER A 93 1.55 -11.95 -10.49
CA SER A 93 1.34 -10.74 -11.29
C SER A 93 -0.15 -10.49 -11.44
N VAL A 94 -0.56 -9.24 -11.30
CA VAL A 94 -1.96 -8.80 -11.47
C VAL A 94 -1.97 -7.58 -12.38
N HIS A 95 -2.92 -7.57 -13.31
CA HIS A 95 -3.30 -6.37 -14.05
C HIS A 95 -4.64 -5.91 -13.52
N MET A 96 -4.78 -4.61 -13.27
CA MET A 96 -5.97 -4.02 -12.68
C MET A 96 -6.37 -2.77 -13.47
N PRO A 97 -7.43 -2.88 -14.29
CA PRO A 97 -8.01 -1.73 -14.97
C PRO A 97 -8.90 -0.93 -14.02
N MET A 98 -8.94 0.39 -14.23
CA MET A 98 -9.91 1.30 -13.64
C MET A 98 -10.14 2.43 -14.64
N ASP A 99 -11.36 2.47 -15.21
CA ASP A 99 -11.72 3.34 -16.33
C ASP A 99 -10.71 3.23 -17.49
N GLU A 100 -10.16 4.35 -17.95
CA GLU A 100 -9.11 4.39 -18.97
C GLU A 100 -7.75 3.80 -18.52
N THR A 101 -7.53 3.69 -17.21
CA THR A 101 -6.21 3.38 -16.65
C THR A 101 -6.02 1.89 -16.48
N LEU A 102 -4.84 1.39 -16.83
CA LEU A 102 -4.43 0.02 -16.53
C LEU A 102 -3.14 0.00 -15.74
N SER A 103 -3.17 -0.64 -14.57
CA SER A 103 -1.97 -0.85 -13.74
C SER A 103 -1.55 -2.31 -13.73
N ARG A 104 -0.25 -2.57 -13.57
CA ARG A 104 0.32 -3.90 -13.36
C ARG A 104 1.20 -3.90 -12.12
N VAL A 105 0.99 -4.90 -11.27
CA VAL A 105 1.87 -5.21 -10.14
C VAL A 105 2.44 -6.62 -10.31
N VAL A 106 3.76 -6.77 -10.14
CA VAL A 106 4.45 -8.06 -10.09
C VAL A 106 5.17 -8.18 -8.77
N ILE A 107 4.98 -9.30 -8.06
CA ILE A 107 5.52 -9.56 -6.73
C ILE A 107 6.38 -10.84 -6.76
N ASP A 108 7.54 -10.78 -6.11
CA ASP A 108 8.35 -11.94 -5.70
C ASP A 108 8.64 -11.85 -4.20
N ILE A 109 8.21 -12.85 -3.43
CA ILE A 109 8.49 -13.02 -2.00
C ILE A 109 9.82 -13.81 -1.84
N SER A 110 10.96 -13.13 -2.01
CA SER A 110 12.30 -13.73 -2.11
C SER A 110 13.25 -13.47 -0.94
N GLY A 111 12.90 -12.59 -0.01
CA GLY A 111 13.83 -12.13 1.03
C GLY A 111 14.82 -11.04 0.57
N ARG A 112 14.70 -10.57 -0.67
CA ARG A 112 15.51 -9.47 -1.22
C ARG A 112 14.63 -8.26 -1.55
N PRO A 113 14.67 -7.20 -0.73
CA PRO A 113 13.82 -6.04 -0.94
C PRO A 113 14.29 -5.19 -2.13
N VAL A 114 13.39 -4.98 -3.10
CA VAL A 114 13.60 -4.05 -4.23
C VAL A 114 12.24 -3.49 -4.66
N LEU A 115 12.17 -2.18 -4.93
CA LEU A 115 11.05 -1.58 -5.65
C LEU A 115 11.49 -1.16 -7.05
N VAL A 116 10.71 -1.54 -8.06
CA VAL A 116 10.77 -0.98 -9.42
C VAL A 116 9.46 -0.24 -9.66
N PHE A 117 9.50 1.09 -9.58
CA PHE A 117 8.32 1.93 -9.74
C PHE A 117 8.38 2.64 -11.09
N LYS A 118 7.51 2.25 -12.03
CA LYS A 118 7.39 2.78 -13.40
C LYS A 118 6.00 3.38 -13.62
N VAL A 119 5.64 4.29 -12.73
CA VAL A 119 4.36 4.99 -12.74
C VAL A 119 4.66 6.47 -12.86
N GLU A 120 4.02 7.11 -13.83
CA GLU A 120 4.07 8.56 -14.01
C GLU A 120 2.71 9.11 -13.60
N PHE A 121 2.72 10.06 -12.67
CA PHE A 121 1.51 10.79 -12.30
C PHE A 121 1.51 12.13 -13.04
N PRO A 122 0.48 12.45 -13.82
CA PRO A 122 0.39 13.71 -14.59
C PRO A 122 0.07 14.92 -13.70
N ARG A 123 -0.24 14.70 -12.42
CA ARG A 123 -0.59 15.73 -11.44
C ARG A 123 0.19 15.49 -10.16
N ASP A 124 0.54 16.57 -9.49
CA ASP A 124 1.29 16.52 -8.23
C ASP A 124 0.44 16.11 -7.04
N LYS A 125 -0.89 16.30 -7.12
CA LYS A 125 -1.82 15.99 -6.03
C LYS A 125 -3.13 15.34 -6.51
N VAL A 126 -3.70 14.50 -5.63
CA VAL A 126 -5.10 14.04 -5.68
C VAL A 126 -5.80 14.54 -4.43
N GLY A 127 -6.67 15.55 -4.59
CA GLY A 127 -7.21 16.29 -3.45
C GLY A 127 -6.07 16.99 -2.70
N GLN A 128 -5.83 16.58 -1.46
CA GLN A 128 -4.72 17.09 -0.63
C GLN A 128 -3.51 16.13 -0.56
N PHE A 129 -3.59 14.96 -1.21
CA PHE A 129 -2.55 13.94 -1.14
C PHE A 129 -1.55 14.10 -2.29
N ASP A 130 -0.26 14.25 -1.96
CA ASP A 130 0.81 14.35 -2.94
C ASP A 130 1.07 13.00 -3.64
N THR A 131 1.07 12.99 -4.97
CA THR A 131 1.19 11.75 -5.76
C THR A 131 2.56 11.10 -5.63
N GLU A 132 3.60 11.87 -5.30
CA GLU A 132 4.93 11.34 -4.98
C GLU A 132 4.91 10.37 -3.78
N LEU A 133 4.02 10.58 -2.82
CA LEU A 133 3.92 9.75 -1.61
C LEU A 133 3.48 8.32 -1.91
N VAL A 134 2.85 8.08 -3.07
CA VAL A 134 2.55 6.72 -3.53
C VAL A 134 3.84 5.91 -3.69
N ARG A 135 4.86 6.49 -4.33
CA ARG A 135 6.16 5.85 -4.51
C ARG A 135 6.84 5.63 -3.16
N GLU A 136 6.84 6.64 -2.29
CA GLU A 136 7.47 6.55 -0.97
C GLU A 136 6.83 5.47 -0.11
N TRP A 137 5.49 5.38 -0.12
CA TRP A 137 4.78 4.30 0.57
C TRP A 137 5.18 2.91 0.05
N PHE A 138 5.18 2.71 -1.27
CA PHE A 138 5.57 1.43 -1.87
C PHE A 138 7.03 1.10 -1.56
N ASN A 139 7.90 2.11 -1.50
CA ASN A 139 9.32 1.93 -1.19
C ASN A 139 9.48 1.49 0.26
N ALA A 140 8.91 2.25 1.20
CA ALA A 140 8.88 1.91 2.62
C ALA A 140 8.33 0.49 2.85
N PHE A 141 7.18 0.17 2.23
CA PHE A 141 6.55 -1.14 2.29
C PHE A 141 7.46 -2.26 1.77
N ALA A 142 7.96 -2.16 0.53
CA ALA A 142 8.77 -3.21 -0.08
C ALA A 142 10.07 -3.45 0.68
N ILE A 143 10.75 -2.38 1.10
CA ILE A 143 11.98 -2.45 1.88
C ILE A 143 11.75 -3.13 3.23
N LYS A 144 10.67 -2.78 3.94
CA LYS A 144 10.43 -3.29 5.31
C LYS A 144 9.73 -4.64 5.34
N ALA A 145 8.96 -4.97 4.31
CA ALA A 145 8.51 -6.34 4.06
C ALA A 145 9.70 -7.29 3.91
N ARG A 146 10.84 -6.78 3.42
CA ARG A 146 12.10 -7.51 3.16
C ARG A 146 11.99 -8.73 2.26
N ALA A 147 10.78 -9.17 1.95
CA ALA A 147 10.51 -10.30 1.12
C ALA A 147 10.18 -9.86 -0.30
N LEU A 148 9.68 -8.63 -0.48
CA LEU A 148 9.02 -8.21 -1.69
C LEU A 148 9.98 -7.57 -2.69
N ARG A 149 10.07 -8.15 -3.90
CA ARG A 149 10.37 -7.37 -5.10
C ARG A 149 9.05 -6.99 -5.76
N ALA A 150 8.73 -5.71 -5.76
CA ALA A 150 7.54 -5.19 -6.43
C ALA A 150 7.93 -4.44 -7.69
N ALA A 151 7.32 -4.77 -8.81
CA ALA A 151 7.34 -3.93 -10.01
C ALA A 151 5.94 -3.38 -10.25
N VAL A 152 5.79 -2.05 -10.20
CA VAL A 152 4.53 -1.35 -10.44
C VAL A 152 4.69 -0.56 -11.73
N ALA A 153 3.76 -0.72 -12.67
CA ALA A 153 3.74 0.04 -13.91
C ALA A 153 2.31 0.39 -14.33
N ILE A 154 2.12 1.55 -14.95
CA ILE A 154 0.91 1.85 -15.73
C ILE A 154 1.13 1.35 -17.17
N ASP A 155 0.09 0.84 -17.82
CA ASP A 155 0.13 0.54 -19.25
C ASP A 155 0.38 1.84 -20.02
N PRO A 156 1.43 1.91 -20.87
CA PRO A 156 1.72 3.09 -21.67
C PRO A 156 0.55 3.61 -22.51
N ARG A 157 -0.40 2.75 -22.87
CA ARG A 157 -1.61 3.12 -23.63
C ARG A 157 -2.58 3.99 -22.82
N ALA A 158 -2.42 4.05 -21.51
CA ALA A 158 -3.22 4.84 -20.58
C ALA A 158 -2.37 5.88 -19.82
N ALA A 159 -1.17 6.20 -20.32
CA ALA A 159 -0.28 7.15 -19.67
C ALA A 159 -0.86 8.57 -19.70
N GLY A 160 -0.82 9.28 -18.56
CA GLY A 160 -1.22 10.69 -18.45
C GLY A 160 -2.60 10.95 -17.86
N GLU A 161 -3.31 9.92 -17.41
CA GLU A 161 -4.63 10.05 -16.78
C GLU A 161 -4.58 9.68 -15.28
N VAL A 162 -5.34 10.40 -14.43
CA VAL A 162 -5.52 10.06 -13.01
C VAL A 162 -6.94 9.50 -12.88
N PRO A 163 -7.10 8.21 -12.52
CA PRO A 163 -8.42 7.60 -12.42
C PRO A 163 -9.35 8.42 -11.52
N SER A 164 -10.58 8.64 -11.96
CA SER A 164 -11.61 9.31 -11.17
C SER A 164 -12.70 8.32 -10.79
N THR A 165 -12.97 8.16 -9.50
CA THR A 165 -14.03 7.28 -8.96
C THR A 165 -15.46 7.69 -9.33
N LYS A 166 -15.67 8.64 -10.25
CA LYS A 166 -17.01 9.16 -10.63
C LYS A 166 -17.75 8.30 -11.67
N GLY A 167 -17.43 7.01 -11.78
CA GLY A 167 -18.25 6.03 -12.48
C GLY A 167 -19.22 5.34 -11.52
N GLN A 168 -20.48 5.79 -11.45
CA GLN A 168 -21.55 4.96 -10.88
C GLN A 168 -21.81 3.79 -11.83
N LEU A 169 -21.38 2.58 -11.47
CA LEU A 169 -21.98 1.38 -12.03
C LEU A 169 -23.34 1.19 -11.33
N GLY A 170 -24.36 1.85 -11.89
CA GLY A 170 -25.75 1.55 -11.57
C GLY A 170 -26.09 0.13 -12.02
N GLY A 171 -26.72 -0.63 -11.13
CA GLY A 171 -27.43 -1.86 -11.49
C GLY A 171 -28.73 -1.59 -12.23
#